data_AF-A0A961ZJ88-F1
#
_entry.id   AF-A0A961ZJ88-F1
#
_cell.length_a   1.000
_cell.length_b   1.000
_cell.length_c   1.000
_cell.angle_alpha   90.00
_cell.angle_beta   90.00
_cell.angle_gamma   90.00
#
_symmetry.space_group_name_H-M   'P 1'
#
loop_
_entity.id
_entity.type
_entity.pdbx_description
1 polymer ?
#
loop_
_entity_poly.entity_id
_entity_poly.type
_entity_poly.pdbx_seq_one_letter_code
_entity_poly.pdbx_strand_id
1 'polypeptide(L)'
;MLTAVASDLVVAWFCAIILPIIVVANLIDRRAPKTPFAAYAWAHHPRLMVASMVFLAILAANSALDLAVHYGLVGHDSAQQAIPFIGLPMLVLALAILVLGSRAVYIALRAGRGVS
;
A
#
# COMPACT_ATOMS: atom_id res chain seq x y z
N MET A 1 -7.48 23.90 13.03
CA MET A 1 -6.45 23.07 13.68
C MET A 1 -7.03 21.79 14.27
N LEU A 2 -8.10 21.82 15.08
CA LEU A 2 -8.78 20.59 15.57
C LEU A 2 -9.34 19.67 14.45
N THR A 3 -9.83 20.25 13.36
CA THR A 3 -10.42 19.48 12.24
C THR A 3 -9.39 18.67 11.45
N ALA A 4 -8.16 19.16 11.32
CA ALA A 4 -7.08 18.48 10.61
C ALA A 4 -6.58 17.24 11.39
N VAL A 5 -6.46 17.36 12.72
CA VAL A 5 -6.09 16.24 13.59
C VAL A 5 -7.15 15.13 13.56
N ALA A 6 -8.43 15.50 13.54
CA ALA A 6 -9.52 14.54 13.44
C ALA A 6 -9.54 13.83 12.08
N SER A 7 -9.30 14.55 10.97
CA SER A 7 -9.24 13.92 9.65
C SER A 7 -8.06 12.96 9.52
N ASP A 8 -6.88 13.32 10.04
CA ASP A 8 -5.70 12.46 9.98
C ASP A 8 -5.89 11.18 10.80
N LEU A 9 -6.55 11.27 11.95
CA LEU A 9 -6.86 10.12 12.79
C LEU A 9 -7.90 9.19 12.14
N VAL A 10 -8.91 9.74 11.49
CA VAL A 10 -9.92 8.95 10.74
C VAL A 10 -9.26 8.24 9.57
N VAL A 11 -8.36 8.91 8.84
CA VAL A 11 -7.58 8.29 7.77
C VAL A 11 -6.69 7.18 8.31
N ALA A 12 -6.01 7.39 9.44
CA ALA A 12 -5.19 6.36 10.06
C ALA A 12 -6.02 5.13 10.48
N TRP A 13 -7.21 5.33 11.06
CA TRP A 13 -8.16 4.25 11.37
C TRP A 13 -8.59 3.49 10.11
N PHE A 14 -8.96 4.22 9.06
CA PHE A 14 -9.36 3.64 7.79
C PHE A 14 -8.23 2.83 7.17
N CYS A 15 -7.02 3.39 7.11
CA CYS A 15 -5.83 2.72 6.60
C CYS A 15 -5.45 1.49 7.42
N ALA A 16 -5.49 1.56 8.75
CA ALA A 16 -5.14 0.46 9.63
C ALA A 16 -6.10 -0.75 9.51
N ILE A 17 -7.35 -0.54 9.10
CA ILE A 17 -8.36 -1.61 8.99
C ILE A 17 -8.55 -2.07 7.55
N ILE A 18 -8.71 -1.13 6.62
CA ILE A 18 -9.15 -1.46 5.25
C ILE A 18 -7.99 -1.94 4.40
N LEU A 19 -6.78 -1.40 4.59
CA LEU A 19 -5.62 -1.87 3.82
C LEU A 19 -5.30 -3.34 4.10
N PRO A 20 -5.28 -3.84 5.36
CA PRO A 20 -5.12 -5.27 5.62
C PRO A 20 -6.21 -6.12 4.98
N ILE A 21 -7.47 -5.67 5.01
CA ILE A 21 -8.59 -6.37 4.36
C ILE A 21 -8.34 -6.46 2.85
N ILE A 22 -7.93 -5.37 2.21
CA ILE A 22 -7.58 -5.34 0.78
C ILE A 22 -6.43 -6.30 0.47
N VAL A 23 -5.38 -6.32 1.32
CA VAL A 23 -4.23 -7.21 1.16
C VAL A 23 -4.66 -8.67 1.23
N VAL A 24 -5.43 -9.03 2.27
CA VAL A 24 -5.95 -10.40 2.45
C VAL A 24 -6.88 -10.78 1.28
N ALA A 25 -7.79 -9.90 0.88
CA ALA A 25 -8.68 -10.13 -0.25
C ALA A 25 -7.90 -10.39 -1.55
N ASN A 26 -6.87 -9.60 -1.83
CA ASN A 26 -6.02 -9.79 -3.02
C ASN A 26 -5.17 -11.07 -2.96
N LEU A 27 -4.74 -11.48 -1.77
CA LEU A 27 -4.02 -12.75 -1.58
C LEU A 27 -4.94 -13.96 -1.76
N ILE A 28 -6.20 -13.87 -1.34
CA ILE A 28 -7.22 -14.89 -1.59
C ILE A 28 -7.55 -14.94 -3.09
N ASP A 29 -7.78 -13.79 -3.72
CA ASP A 29 -8.08 -13.67 -5.14
C ASP A 29 -6.89 -14.10 -6.04
N ARG A 30 -5.66 -14.18 -5.53
CA ARG A 30 -4.51 -14.75 -6.27
C ARG A 30 -4.81 -16.15 -6.81
N ARG A 31 -5.59 -16.96 -6.09
CA ARG A 31 -5.93 -18.34 -6.50
C ARG A 31 -7.11 -18.41 -7.47
N ALA A 32 -8.00 -17.43 -7.44
CA ALA A 32 -9.18 -17.35 -8.28
C ALA A 32 -9.54 -15.87 -8.52
N PRO A 33 -8.87 -15.20 -9.48
CA PRO A 33 -9.02 -13.76 -9.66
C PRO A 33 -10.43 -13.42 -10.12
N LYS A 34 -11.14 -12.62 -9.31
CA LYS A 34 -12.55 -12.26 -9.57
C LYS A 34 -12.72 -11.14 -10.59
N THR A 35 -11.67 -10.36 -10.84
CA THR A 35 -11.69 -9.27 -11.81
C THR A 35 -10.69 -9.51 -12.94
N PRO A 36 -11.04 -9.13 -14.19
CA PRO A 36 -10.14 -9.28 -15.33
C PRO A 36 -8.83 -8.50 -15.15
N PHE A 37 -8.88 -7.37 -14.45
CA PHE A 37 -7.70 -6.60 -14.08
C PHE A 37 -6.78 -7.35 -13.11
N ALA A 38 -7.33 -7.94 -12.04
CA ALA A 38 -6.53 -8.72 -11.10
C ALA A 38 -5.92 -9.96 -11.78
N ALA A 39 -6.68 -10.64 -12.64
CA ALA A 39 -6.19 -11.78 -13.43
C ALA A 39 -5.00 -11.38 -14.32
N TYR A 40 -5.14 -10.28 -15.07
CA TYR A 40 -4.06 -9.75 -15.92
C TYR A 40 -2.84 -9.32 -15.10
N ALA A 41 -3.04 -8.60 -14.00
CA ALA A 41 -1.98 -8.07 -13.15
C ALA A 41 -1.19 -9.20 -12.48
N TRP A 42 -1.85 -10.23 -11.95
CA TRP A 42 -1.18 -11.40 -11.38
C TRP A 42 -0.45 -12.24 -12.43
N ALA A 43 -0.97 -12.33 -13.66
CA ALA A 43 -0.35 -13.10 -14.73
C ALA A 43 0.88 -12.39 -15.35
N HIS A 44 0.77 -11.10 -15.66
CA HIS A 44 1.78 -10.36 -16.43
C HIS A 44 2.73 -9.54 -15.55
N HIS A 45 2.27 -9.10 -14.38
CA HIS A 45 3.03 -8.22 -13.48
C HIS A 45 2.99 -8.68 -12.01
N PRO A 46 3.32 -9.95 -11.70
CA PRO A 46 3.23 -10.48 -10.33
C PRO A 46 4.12 -9.73 -9.34
N ARG A 47 5.28 -9.22 -9.78
CA ARG A 47 6.19 -8.42 -8.94
C ARG A 47 5.57 -7.08 -8.53
N LEU A 48 4.80 -6.45 -9.44
CA LEU A 48 4.09 -5.21 -9.13
C LEU A 48 2.97 -5.49 -8.12
N MET A 49 2.21 -6.57 -8.29
CA MET A 49 1.16 -6.96 -7.33
C MET A 49 1.76 -7.25 -5.95
N VAL A 50 2.83 -8.03 -5.86
CA VAL A 50 3.50 -8.32 -4.58
C VAL A 50 4.06 -7.04 -3.95
N ALA A 51 4.75 -6.19 -4.71
CA ALA A 51 5.29 -4.93 -4.20
C ALA A 51 4.17 -4.03 -3.65
N SER A 52 3.06 -3.89 -4.39
CA SER A 52 1.88 -3.13 -3.95
C SER A 52 1.28 -3.70 -2.67
N MET A 53 1.14 -5.03 -2.56
CA MET A 53 0.61 -5.65 -1.33
C MET A 53 1.52 -5.44 -0.13
N VAL A 54 2.84 -5.56 -0.31
CA VAL A 54 3.81 -5.29 0.75
C VAL A 54 3.75 -3.81 1.16
N PHE A 55 3.58 -2.90 0.21
CA PHE A 55 3.43 -1.47 0.51
C PHE A 55 2.17 -1.19 1.33
N LEU A 56 1.02 -1.73 0.92
CA LEU A 56 -0.24 -1.55 1.65
C LEU A 56 -0.15 -2.15 3.06
N ALA A 57 0.54 -3.28 3.24
CA ALA A 57 0.75 -3.90 4.54
C ALA A 57 1.65 -3.04 5.46
N ILE A 58 2.75 -2.48 4.93
CA ILE A 58 3.63 -1.59 5.69
C ILE A 58 2.90 -0.29 6.04
N LEU A 59 2.14 0.27 5.10
CA LEU A 59 1.33 1.47 5.34
C LEU A 59 0.27 1.23 6.43
N ALA A 60 -0.41 0.08 6.40
CA ALA A 60 -1.36 -0.30 7.44
C ALA A 60 -0.69 -0.42 8.83
N ALA A 61 0.48 -1.05 8.89
CA ALA A 61 1.25 -1.18 10.12
C ALA A 61 1.68 0.19 10.66
N ASN A 62 2.07 1.12 9.78
CA ASN A 62 2.42 2.48 10.17
C ASN A 62 1.20 3.22 10.74
N SER A 63 0.05 3.16 10.07
CA SER A 63 -1.19 3.76 10.59
C SER A 63 -1.63 3.17 11.93
N ALA A 64 -1.44 1.86 12.13
CA ALA A 64 -1.69 1.21 13.42
C ALA A 64 -0.74 1.70 14.52
N LEU A 65 0.53 1.97 14.17
CA LEU A 65 1.52 2.53 15.09
C LEU A 65 1.17 3.98 15.47
N ASP A 66 0.77 4.81 14.50
CA ASP A 66 0.29 6.18 14.76
C ASP A 66 -0.90 6.19 15.72
N LEU A 67 -1.84 5.25 15.54
CA LEU A 67 -2.97 5.05 16.46
C LEU A 67 -2.50 4.62 17.84
N ALA A 68 -1.56 3.68 17.94
CA ALA A 68 -1.03 3.20 19.20
C ALA A 68 -0.33 4.32 19.99
N VAL A 69 0.40 5.21 19.31
CA VAL A 69 1.00 6.41 19.91
C VAL A 69 -0.08 7.38 20.36
N HIS A 70 -1.11 7.62 19.53
CA HIS A 70 -2.20 8.52 19.87
C HIS A 70 -2.97 8.09 21.13
N TYR A 71 -3.21 6.78 21.30
CA TYR A 71 -3.86 6.23 22.50
C TYR A 71 -2.91 6.02 23.69
N GLY A 72 -1.63 6.42 23.58
CA GLY A 72 -0.65 6.30 24.65
C GLY A 72 -0.19 4.88 24.95
N LEU A 73 -0.46 3.92 24.05
CA LEU A 73 0.02 2.54 24.15
C LEU A 73 1.52 2.42 23.87
N VAL A 74 2.08 3.40 23.15
CA VAL A 74 3.51 3.48 22.81
C VAL A 74 4.03 4.87 23.18
N GLY A 75 5.16 4.92 23.90
CA GLY A 75 5.81 6.17 24.28
C GLY A 75 6.33 6.94 23.07
N HIS A 76 6.24 8.28 23.10
CA HIS A 76 6.63 9.15 21.97
C HIS A 76 8.10 8.97 21.54
N ASP A 77 8.99 8.66 22.49
CA ASP A 77 10.41 8.39 22.21
C ASP A 77 10.62 7.11 21.38
N SER A 78 9.75 6.10 21.58
CA SER A 78 9.77 4.86 20.80
C SER A 78 9.22 5.10 19.39
N ALA A 79 8.24 5.99 19.25
CA ALA A 79 7.68 6.38 17.97
C ALA A 79 8.70 7.12 17.10
N GLN A 80 9.45 8.07 17.66
CA GLN A 80 10.47 8.82 16.90
C GLN A 80 11.60 7.94 16.36
N GLN A 81 11.99 6.90 17.10
CA GLN A 81 12.99 5.95 16.62
C GLN A 81 12.45 5.04 15.51
N ALA A 82 11.14 4.76 15.48
CA ALA A 82 10.53 3.91 14.46
C ALA A 82 10.41 4.60 13.09
N ILE A 83 10.34 5.94 13.04
CA ILE A 83 10.18 6.72 11.81
C ILE A 83 11.22 6.37 10.72
N PRO A 84 12.54 6.35 10.97
CA PRO A 84 13.51 5.98 9.94
C PRO A 84 13.40 4.50 9.55
N PHE A 85 13.07 3.61 10.47
CA PHE A 85 12.97 2.17 10.18
C PHE A 85 11.75 1.80 9.33
N ILE A 86 10.67 2.59 9.39
CA ILE A 86 9.44 2.35 8.62
C ILE A 86 9.39 3.24 7.38
N GLY A 87 9.77 4.51 7.52
CA GLY A 87 9.70 5.51 6.45
C GLY A 87 10.65 5.24 5.29
N LEU A 88 11.90 4.85 5.55
CA LEU A 88 12.87 4.54 4.48
C LEU A 88 12.43 3.35 3.61
N PRO A 89 12.07 2.17 4.18
CA PRO A 89 11.56 1.06 3.40
C PRO A 89 10.30 1.44 2.62
N MET A 90 9.40 2.21 3.24
CA MET A 90 8.17 2.64 2.60
C MET A 90 8.44 3.56 1.39
N LEU A 91 9.40 4.48 1.49
CA LEU A 91 9.81 5.35 0.39
C LEU A 91 10.46 4.56 -0.76
N VAL A 92 11.33 3.61 -0.43
CA VAL A 92 11.93 2.70 -1.43
C VAL A 92 10.85 1.88 -2.13
N LEU A 93 9.88 1.34 -1.39
CA LEU A 93 8.78 0.58 -1.97
C LEU A 93 7.86 1.46 -2.83
N ALA A 94 7.58 2.69 -2.39
CA ALA A 94 6.80 3.64 -3.16
C ALA A 94 7.47 3.95 -4.50
N LEU A 95 8.78 4.20 -4.51
CA LEU A 95 9.55 4.38 -5.74
C LEU A 95 9.52 3.13 -6.62
N ALA A 96 9.68 1.95 -6.04
CA ALA A 96 9.63 0.69 -6.79
C ALA A 96 8.26 0.49 -7.46
N ILE A 97 7.15 0.75 -6.75
CA ILE A 97 5.79 0.69 -7.31
C ILE A 97 5.61 1.72 -8.40
N LEU A 98 6.12 2.94 -8.24
CA LEU A 98 5.97 4.00 -9.23
C LEU A 98 6.72 3.65 -10.53
N VAL A 99 7.93 3.09 -10.43
CA VAL A 99 8.71 2.59 -11.57
C VAL A 99 8.04 1.39 -12.24
N LEU A 100 7.58 0.40 -11.46
CA LEU A 100 6.93 -0.80 -11.99
C LEU A 100 5.57 -0.47 -12.61
N GLY A 101 4.80 0.40 -11.96
CA GLY A 101 3.50 0.88 -12.40
C GLY A 101 3.60 1.72 -13.68
N SER A 102 4.53 2.67 -13.74
CA SER A 102 4.78 3.45 -14.97
C SER A 102 5.22 2.55 -16.13
N ARG A 103 6.06 1.54 -15.90
CA ARG A 103 6.40 0.53 -16.91
C ARG A 103 5.18 -0.27 -17.37
N ALA A 104 4.35 -0.74 -16.45
CA ALA A 104 3.13 -1.50 -16.79
C ALA A 104 2.15 -0.64 -17.62
N VAL A 105 1.96 0.63 -17.24
CA VAL A 105 1.14 1.59 -18.00
C VAL A 105 1.73 1.86 -19.38
N TYR A 106 3.04 2.07 -19.49
CA TYR A 106 3.72 2.28 -20.77
C TYR A 106 3.56 1.07 -21.70
N ILE A 107 3.70 -0.15 -21.17
CA ILE A 107 3.49 -1.39 -21.93
C ILE A 107 2.03 -1.48 -22.41
N ALA A 108 1.06 -1.21 -21.53
CA ALA A 108 -0.35 -1.24 -21.88
C ALA A 108 -0.72 -0.21 -22.97
N LEU A 109 -0.20 1.02 -22.85
CA LEU A 109 -0.39 2.07 -23.85
C LEU A 109 0.27 1.73 -25.19
N ARG A 110 1.46 1.13 -25.17
CA ARG A 110 2.17 0.72 -26.39
C ARG A 110 1.48 -0.46 -27.08
N ALA A 111 0.94 -1.40 -26.32
CA ALA A 111 0.11 -2.49 -26.84
C ALA A 111 -1.19 -1.95 -27.46
N GLY A 112 -1.85 -0.98 -26.82
CA GLY A 112 -3.04 -0.32 -27.36
C GLY A 112 -2.80 0.57 -28.59
N ARG A 113 -1.56 1.04 -28.80
CA ARG A 113 -1.14 1.76 -30.03
C ARG A 113 -0.62 0.83 -31.13
N GLY A 114 -0.42 -0.45 -30.83
CA GLY A 114 0.09 -1.47 -31.75
C GLY A 114 -1.00 -2.34 -32.39
N VAL A 115 -2.27 -2.05 -32.13
CA VAL A 115 -3.41 -2.68 -32.80
C VAL A 115 -3.98 -1.67 -33.80
N SER A 116 -3.70 -1.96 -35.08
CA SER A 116 -4.36 -1.42 -36.26
C SER A 116 -5.87 -1.58 -36.22
#